data_AF-A0A5B2Z511-F1
#
_entry.id   AF-A0A5B2Z511-F1
#
_cell.length_a   1.000
_cell.length_b   1.000
_cell.length_c   1.000
_cell.angle_alpha   90.00
_cell.angle_beta   90.00
_cell.angle_gamma   90.00
#
_symmetry.space_group_name_H-M   'P 1'
#
loop_
_entity.id
_entity.type
_entity.pdbx_description
1 polymer ?
#
loop_
_entity_poly.entity_id
_entity_poly.type
_entity_poly.pdbx_seq_one_letter_code
_entity_poly.pdbx_strand_id
1 'polypeptide(L)'
;MSANNNTNNKLIVERREKVMVLVTKGLKGYQIAQQLNIDPSTVSRDIQYLSKESNNALNSLAKETLPFMYQSSIEGIRSILKESWKIYNNEEKDLELTWSHRLKALEITKSCYESMFKLVSEGPSLVYMKALEERVEKISSAFANEDENR
;
A
#
# COMPACT_ATOMS: atom_id res chain seq x y z
N MET A 1 10.34 -23.19 31.43
CA MET A 1 9.01 -23.20 30.77
C MET A 1 8.94 -22.39 29.47
N SER A 2 10.04 -21.77 28.98
CA SER A 2 10.00 -20.83 27.84
C SER A 2 10.15 -21.45 26.44
N ALA A 3 10.58 -22.71 26.32
CA ALA A 3 10.82 -23.35 25.02
C ALA A 3 9.52 -23.80 24.30
N ASN A 4 8.48 -24.15 25.06
CA ASN A 4 7.25 -24.74 24.51
C ASN A 4 6.35 -23.72 23.78
N ASN A 5 6.36 -22.47 24.24
CA ASN A 5 5.56 -21.39 23.63
C ASN A 5 6.08 -20.98 22.24
N ASN A 6 7.39 -21.07 22.02
CA ASN A 6 8.00 -20.66 20.76
C ASN A 6 7.70 -21.67 19.64
N THR A 7 7.72 -22.96 19.96
CA THR A 7 7.35 -24.05 19.03
C THR A 7 5.88 -23.98 18.64
N ASN A 8 4.97 -23.73 19.60
CA ASN A 8 3.54 -23.60 19.31
C ASN A 8 3.22 -22.40 18.40
N ASN A 9 3.88 -21.27 18.60
CA ASN A 9 3.72 -20.10 17.72
C ASN A 9 4.19 -20.39 16.29
N LYS A 10 5.34 -21.06 16.14
CA LYS A 10 5.85 -21.44 14.82
C LYS A 10 4.87 -22.36 14.06
N LEU A 11 4.31 -23.36 14.74
CA LEU A 11 3.33 -24.28 14.15
C LEU A 11 2.04 -23.57 13.71
N ILE A 12 1.60 -22.55 14.45
CA ILE A 12 0.43 -21.75 14.06
C ILE A 12 0.73 -20.90 12.82
N VAL A 13 1.91 -20.29 12.74
CA VAL A 13 2.33 -19.50 11.57
C VAL A 13 2.38 -20.39 10.33
N GLU A 14 3.09 -21.52 10.39
CA GLU A 14 3.19 -22.47 9.28
C GLU A 14 1.81 -23.00 8.83
N ARG A 15 0.88 -23.21 9.77
CA ARG A 15 -0.50 -23.60 9.44
C ARG A 15 -1.23 -22.49 8.70
N ARG A 16 -1.13 -21.24 9.16
CA ARG A 16 -1.78 -20.08 8.51
C ARG A 16 -1.23 -19.83 7.11
N GLU A 17 0.06 -20.01 6.89
CA GLU A 17 0.65 -19.94 5.54
C GLU A 17 0.03 -20.98 4.60
N LYS A 18 -0.13 -22.22 5.05
CA LYS A 18 -0.80 -23.28 4.27
C LYS A 18 -2.26 -22.93 4.00
N VAL A 19 -3.00 -22.41 5.00
CA VAL A 19 -4.38 -21.96 4.84
C VAL A 19 -4.44 -20.84 3.78
N MET A 20 -3.54 -19.85 3.84
CA MET A 20 -3.48 -18.76 2.88
C MET A 20 -3.27 -19.26 1.44
N VAL A 21 -2.31 -20.18 1.24
CA VAL A 21 -2.06 -20.80 -0.08
C VAL A 21 -3.29 -21.54 -0.63
N LEU A 22 -4.12 -22.14 0.23
CA LEU A 22 -5.33 -22.84 -0.21
C LEU A 22 -6.49 -21.87 -0.48
N VAL A 23 -6.61 -20.79 0.29
CA VAL A 23 -7.56 -19.71 0.03
C VAL A 23 -7.29 -19.06 -1.32
N THR A 24 -6.03 -18.78 -1.67
CA THR A 24 -5.67 -18.18 -2.96
C THR A 24 -5.94 -19.11 -4.15
N LYS A 25 -6.03 -20.43 -3.92
CA LYS A 25 -6.48 -21.42 -4.89
C LYS A 25 -8.01 -21.52 -5.01
N GLY A 26 -8.76 -20.73 -4.24
CA GLY A 26 -10.21 -20.68 -4.28
C GLY A 26 -10.92 -21.73 -3.42
N LEU A 27 -10.22 -22.44 -2.53
CA LEU A 27 -10.85 -23.44 -1.67
C LEU A 27 -11.69 -22.80 -0.57
N LYS A 28 -12.85 -23.41 -0.28
CA LYS A 28 -13.72 -23.05 0.84
C LYS A 28 -13.19 -23.65 2.15
N GLY A 29 -13.52 -23.02 3.28
CA GLY A 29 -13.00 -23.41 4.60
C GLY A 29 -13.18 -24.90 4.96
N TYR A 30 -14.31 -25.52 4.58
CA TYR A 30 -14.51 -26.96 4.82
C TYR A 30 -13.58 -27.84 3.96
N GLN A 31 -13.25 -27.43 2.74
CA GLN A 31 -12.32 -28.15 1.85
C GLN A 31 -10.89 -28.06 2.39
N ILE A 32 -10.53 -26.87 2.90
CA ILE A 32 -9.24 -26.64 3.56
C ILE A 32 -9.12 -27.50 4.82
N ALA A 33 -10.18 -27.57 5.64
CA ALA A 33 -10.22 -28.39 6.84
C ALA A 33 -9.98 -29.88 6.54
N GLN A 34 -10.65 -30.41 5.51
CA GLN A 34 -10.45 -31.78 5.04
C GLN A 34 -9.02 -31.99 4.54
N GLN A 35 -8.50 -31.09 3.71
CA GLN A 35 -7.17 -31.25 3.10
C GLN A 35 -6.02 -31.15 4.11
N LEU A 36 -6.16 -30.31 5.14
CA LEU A 36 -5.16 -30.13 6.19
C LEU A 36 -5.39 -31.05 7.41
N ASN A 37 -6.47 -31.83 7.41
CA ASN A 37 -6.91 -32.67 8.53
C ASN A 37 -6.97 -31.90 9.87
N ILE A 38 -7.62 -30.73 9.84
CA ILE A 38 -7.81 -29.85 11.00
C ILE A 38 -9.27 -29.49 11.17
N ASP A 39 -9.64 -29.13 12.40
CA ASP A 39 -11.02 -28.76 12.71
C ASP A 39 -11.49 -27.51 11.92
N PRO A 40 -12.70 -27.51 11.34
CA PRO A 40 -13.23 -26.38 10.59
C PRO A 40 -13.23 -25.04 11.36
N SER A 41 -13.43 -25.06 12.69
CA SER A 41 -13.37 -23.85 13.52
C SER A 41 -11.96 -23.27 13.59
N THR A 42 -10.93 -24.12 13.47
CA THR A 42 -9.52 -23.68 13.45
C THR A 42 -9.21 -22.99 12.13
N VAL A 43 -9.65 -23.55 11.01
CA VAL A 43 -9.54 -22.91 9.69
C VAL A 43 -10.26 -21.57 9.67
N SER A 44 -11.48 -21.51 10.21
CA SER A 44 -12.25 -20.26 10.28
C SER A 44 -11.51 -19.16 11.05
N ARG A 45 -10.94 -19.49 12.22
CA ARG A 45 -10.12 -18.57 13.01
C ARG A 45 -8.86 -18.12 12.29
N ASP A 46 -8.20 -19.03 11.57
CA ASP A 46 -7.00 -18.68 10.79
C ASP A 46 -7.34 -17.77 9.60
N ILE A 47 -8.45 -18.00 8.91
CA ILE A 47 -8.94 -17.10 7.83
C ILE A 47 -9.28 -15.72 8.41
N GLN A 48 -9.96 -15.66 9.55
CA GLN A 48 -10.26 -14.38 10.23
C GLN A 48 -8.98 -13.64 10.61
N TYR A 49 -7.97 -14.35 11.15
CA TYR A 49 -6.67 -13.77 11.46
C TYR A 49 -6.00 -13.21 10.20
N LEU A 50 -5.91 -14.00 9.12
CA LEU A 50 -5.29 -13.58 7.85
C LEU A 50 -6.01 -12.38 7.23
N SER A 51 -7.35 -12.35 7.31
CA SER A 51 -8.15 -11.21 6.86
C SER A 51 -7.86 -9.94 7.67
N LYS A 52 -7.76 -10.07 9.01
CA LYS A 52 -7.39 -8.95 9.88
C LYS A 52 -5.97 -8.47 9.61
N GLU A 53 -5.03 -9.37 9.43
CA GLU A 53 -3.64 -9.07 9.08
C GLU A 53 -3.55 -8.33 7.74
N SER A 54 -4.28 -8.78 6.72
CA SER A 54 -4.36 -8.10 5.43
C SER A 54 -4.95 -6.68 5.55
N ASN A 55 -6.02 -6.50 6.34
CA ASN A 55 -6.58 -5.18 6.60
C ASN A 55 -5.60 -4.26 7.34
N ASN A 56 -4.86 -4.78 8.32
CA ASN A 56 -3.83 -4.01 9.02
C ASN A 56 -2.70 -3.60 8.05
N ALA A 57 -2.29 -4.49 7.15
CA ALA A 57 -1.29 -4.18 6.13
C ALA A 57 -1.79 -3.09 5.16
N LEU A 58 -3.06 -3.14 4.73
CA LEU A 58 -3.67 -2.10 3.90
C LEU A 58 -3.72 -0.75 4.63
N ASN A 59 -4.06 -0.73 5.92
CA ASN A 59 -4.08 0.49 6.72
C ASN A 59 -2.67 1.09 6.87
N SER A 60 -1.65 0.26 7.10
CA SER A 60 -0.25 0.71 7.15
C SER A 60 0.22 1.27 5.80
N LEU A 61 -0.13 0.57 4.70
CA LEU A 61 0.12 1.01 3.34
C LEU A 61 -0.51 2.39 3.09
N ALA A 62 -1.76 2.60 3.51
CA ALA A 62 -2.47 3.88 3.35
C ALA A 62 -1.89 5.01 4.20
N LYS A 63 -1.50 4.73 5.46
CA LYS A 63 -1.08 5.76 6.41
C LYS A 63 0.35 6.26 6.19
N GLU A 64 1.25 5.38 5.78
CA GLU A 64 2.69 5.67 5.76
C GLU A 64 3.30 5.49 4.38
N THR A 65 3.09 4.32 3.76
CA THR A 65 3.78 3.97 2.52
C THR A 65 3.26 4.76 1.31
N LEU A 66 1.95 4.89 1.14
CA LEU A 66 1.36 5.62 0.01
C LEU A 66 1.75 7.12 0.03
N PRO A 67 1.59 7.88 1.14
CA PRO A 67 2.04 9.27 1.18
C PRO A 67 3.52 9.45 0.81
N PHE A 68 4.37 8.56 1.31
CA PHE A 68 5.79 8.56 0.95
C PHE A 68 6.00 8.28 -0.54
N MET A 69 5.35 7.26 -1.11
CA MET A 69 5.44 6.95 -2.54
C MET A 69 4.96 8.10 -3.42
N TYR A 70 3.89 8.80 -3.03
CA TYR A 70 3.40 10.00 -3.74
C TYR A 70 4.45 11.11 -3.71
N GLN A 71 4.98 11.43 -2.54
CA GLN A 71 6.00 12.47 -2.38
C GLN A 71 7.26 12.13 -3.17
N SER A 72 7.78 10.91 -3.05
CA SER A 72 8.96 10.45 -3.79
C SER A 72 8.74 10.48 -5.30
N SER A 73 7.54 10.14 -5.78
CA SER A 73 7.19 10.21 -7.20
C SER A 73 7.18 11.66 -7.70
N ILE A 74 6.60 12.59 -6.93
CA ILE A 74 6.59 14.02 -7.25
C ILE A 74 8.03 14.56 -7.34
N GLU A 75 8.89 14.23 -6.38
CA GLU A 75 10.29 14.66 -6.40
C GLU A 75 11.07 14.05 -7.58
N GLY A 76 10.83 12.78 -7.89
CA GLY A 76 11.41 12.14 -9.07
C GLY A 76 11.00 12.83 -10.38
N ILE A 77 9.71 13.14 -10.54
CA ILE A 77 9.20 13.87 -11.71
C ILE A 77 9.81 15.27 -11.79
N ARG A 78 9.94 15.99 -10.68
CA ARG A 78 10.60 17.31 -10.64
C ARG A 78 12.06 17.25 -11.07
N SER A 79 12.78 16.20 -10.67
CA SER A 79 14.16 15.98 -11.08
C SER A 79 14.28 15.79 -12.60
N ILE A 80 13.42 14.93 -13.18
CA ILE A 80 13.37 14.69 -14.64
C ILE A 80 13.00 15.97 -15.40
N LEU A 81 12.03 16.73 -14.88
CA LEU A 81 11.62 18.01 -15.45
C LEU A 81 12.79 19.00 -15.50
N LYS A 82 13.55 19.12 -14.40
CA LYS A 82 14.73 19.99 -14.33
C LYS A 82 15.77 19.58 -15.37
N GLU A 83 16.05 18.28 -15.49
CA GLU A 83 17.03 17.78 -16.45
C GLU A 83 16.59 17.99 -17.90
N SER A 84 15.29 17.80 -18.17
CA SER A 84 14.72 18.08 -19.49
C SER A 84 14.89 19.55 -19.89
N TRP A 85 14.72 20.49 -18.95
CA TRP A 85 14.96 21.90 -19.23
C TRP A 85 16.43 22.22 -19.50
N LYS A 86 17.38 21.60 -18.79
CA LYS A 86 18.80 21.77 -19.08
C LYS A 86 19.16 21.34 -20.49
N ILE A 87 18.66 20.17 -20.92
CA ILE A 87 18.85 19.64 -22.28
C ILE A 87 18.25 20.62 -23.30
N TYR A 88 17.01 21.07 -23.07
CA TYR A 88 16.36 22.01 -23.96
C TYR A 88 17.11 23.34 -24.09
N ASN A 89 17.61 23.88 -22.97
CA ASN A 89 18.36 25.14 -22.91
C ASN A 89 19.81 25.00 -23.37
N ASN A 90 20.31 23.77 -23.52
CA ASN A 90 21.71 23.46 -23.77
C ASN A 90 22.65 24.11 -22.74
N GLU A 91 22.33 23.95 -21.44
CA GLU A 91 23.11 24.57 -20.35
C GLU A 91 24.56 24.07 -20.28
N GLU A 92 24.79 22.82 -20.69
CA GLU A 92 26.13 22.20 -20.75
C GLU A 92 26.93 22.60 -22.00
N LYS A 93 26.34 23.39 -22.91
CA LYS A 93 26.96 23.85 -24.17
C LYS A 93 27.45 22.70 -25.05
N ASP A 94 26.68 21.61 -25.09
CA ASP A 94 26.93 20.48 -25.98
C ASP A 94 26.70 20.90 -27.44
N LEU A 95 27.71 20.66 -28.27
CA LEU A 95 27.72 21.00 -29.69
C LEU A 95 27.01 19.94 -30.55
N GLU A 96 26.85 18.71 -30.05
CA GLU A 96 26.13 17.63 -30.74
C GLU A 96 24.61 17.70 -30.51
N LEU A 97 24.16 18.64 -29.68
CA LEU A 97 22.77 18.77 -29.30
C LEU A 97 21.91 19.35 -30.45
N THR A 98 21.19 18.46 -31.12
CA THR A 98 20.31 18.79 -32.24
C THR A 98 18.94 19.32 -31.81
N TRP A 99 18.20 19.92 -32.75
CA TRP A 99 16.79 20.28 -32.57
C TRP A 99 15.91 19.09 -32.14
N SER A 100 16.20 17.88 -32.65
CA SER A 100 15.45 16.66 -32.29
C SER A 100 15.56 16.36 -30.79
N HIS A 101 16.76 16.52 -30.21
CA HIS A 101 16.96 16.35 -28.77
C HIS A 101 16.16 17.37 -27.97
N ARG A 102 16.14 18.63 -28.41
CA ARG A 102 15.34 19.70 -27.76
C ARG A 102 13.84 19.41 -27.84
N LEU A 103 13.36 18.96 -28.99
CA LEU A 103 11.96 18.56 -29.15
C LEU A 103 11.61 17.39 -28.22
N LYS A 104 12.51 16.41 -28.08
CA LYS A 104 12.31 15.28 -27.18
C LYS A 104 12.28 15.72 -25.71
N ALA A 105 13.13 16.66 -25.33
CA ALA A 105 13.12 17.25 -23.99
C ALA A 105 11.81 17.97 -23.67
N LEU A 106 11.22 18.69 -24.65
CA LEU A 106 9.89 19.30 -24.50
C LEU A 106 8.77 18.25 -24.38
N GLU A 107 8.85 17.16 -25.14
CA GLU A 107 7.89 16.05 -25.05
C GLU A 107 7.91 15.40 -23.66
N ILE A 108 9.11 15.13 -23.12
CA ILE A 108 9.29 14.62 -21.76
C ILE A 108 8.74 15.62 -20.74
N THR A 109 9.05 16.90 -20.90
CA THR A 109 8.54 17.99 -20.04
C THR A 109 7.01 17.99 -19.98
N LYS A 110 6.33 17.91 -21.14
CA LYS A 110 4.87 17.79 -21.21
C LYS A 110 4.38 16.55 -20.44
N SER A 111 5.01 15.39 -20.65
CA SER A 111 4.65 14.15 -19.96
C SER A 111 4.86 14.23 -18.44
N CYS A 112 5.90 14.92 -17.97
CA CYS A 112 6.09 15.19 -16.54
C CYS A 112 4.93 16.00 -15.95
N TYR A 113 4.48 17.05 -16.64
CA TYR A 113 3.33 17.83 -16.20
C TYR A 113 2.04 17.03 -16.20
N GLU A 114 1.79 16.22 -17.23
CA GLU A 114 0.62 15.33 -17.28
C GLU A 114 0.63 14.31 -16.14
N SER A 115 1.79 13.71 -15.86
CA SER A 115 1.96 12.73 -14.77
C SER A 115 1.78 13.37 -13.40
N MET A 116 2.31 14.58 -13.21
CA MET A 116 2.15 15.34 -11.97
C MET A 116 0.69 15.76 -11.76
N PHE A 117 0.01 16.19 -12.82
CA PHE A 117 -1.42 16.49 -12.76
C PHE A 117 -2.24 15.24 -12.39
N LYS A 118 -1.91 14.08 -12.99
CA LYS A 118 -2.55 12.81 -12.64
C LYS A 118 -2.37 12.46 -11.16
N LEU A 119 -1.14 12.51 -10.64
CA LEU A 119 -0.86 12.26 -9.21
C LEU A 119 -1.60 13.23 -8.29
N VAL A 120 -1.69 14.51 -8.67
CA VAL A 120 -2.43 15.52 -7.90
C VAL A 120 -3.95 15.36 -8.04
N SER A 121 -4.45 14.81 -9.14
CA SER A 121 -5.88 14.51 -9.29
C SER A 121 -6.32 13.28 -8.50
N GLU A 122 -5.43 12.30 -8.34
CA GLU A 122 -5.69 11.03 -7.64
C GLU A 122 -5.35 11.11 -6.13
N GLY A 123 -4.36 11.93 -5.76
CA GLY A 123 -3.84 12.08 -4.39
C GLY A 123 -4.77 12.67 -3.31
N PRO A 124 -5.67 13.64 -3.60
CA PRO A 124 -6.61 14.18 -2.63
C PRO A 124 -7.48 13.09 -2.00
N SER A 125 -7.84 12.06 -2.75
CA SER A 125 -8.58 10.89 -2.29
C SER A 125 -7.92 10.25 -1.06
N LEU A 126 -6.59 10.21 -1.01
CA LEU A 126 -5.81 9.62 0.07
C LEU A 126 -5.80 10.47 1.34
N VAL A 127 -5.68 11.79 1.17
CA VAL A 127 -5.74 12.78 2.27
C VAL A 127 -7.15 12.82 2.85
N TYR A 128 -8.18 12.82 2.00
CA TYR A 128 -9.57 12.74 2.42
C TYR A 128 -9.88 11.42 3.14
N MET A 129 -9.30 10.29 2.70
CA MET A 129 -9.48 9.00 3.37
C MET A 129 -8.89 9.02 4.78
N LYS A 130 -7.69 9.57 4.97
CA LYS A 130 -7.08 9.73 6.30
C LYS A 130 -7.90 10.66 7.21
N ALA A 131 -8.39 11.77 6.67
CA ALA A 131 -9.29 12.67 7.40
C ALA A 131 -10.62 11.99 7.78
N LEU A 132 -11.12 11.08 6.93
CA LEU A 132 -12.30 10.27 7.23
C LEU A 132 -12.00 9.23 8.32
N GLU A 133 -10.88 8.53 8.25
CA GLU A 133 -10.45 7.58 9.29
C GLU A 133 -10.35 8.24 10.66
N GLU A 134 -9.69 9.39 10.77
CA GLU A 134 -9.57 10.14 12.03
C GLU A 134 -10.95 10.59 12.57
N ARG A 135 -11.88 10.93 11.69
CA ARG A 135 -13.26 11.26 12.08
C ARG A 135 -14.01 10.03 12.57
N VAL A 136 -13.84 8.88 11.94
CA VAL A 136 -14.47 7.62 12.37
C VAL A 136 -13.92 7.16 13.72
N GLU A 137 -12.62 7.29 13.97
CA GLU A 137 -12.01 6.98 15.28
C GLU A 137 -12.55 7.88 16.40
N LYS A 138 -12.69 9.19 16.15
CA LYS A 138 -13.30 10.13 17.11
C LYS A 138 -14.76 9.81 17.42
N ILE A 139 -15.52 9.41 16.40
CA ILE A 139 -16.92 9.01 16.58
C ILE A 139 -17.01 7.72 17.39
N SER A 140 -16.17 6.73 17.08
CA SER A 140 -16.14 5.43 17.76
C SER A 140 -15.78 5.58 19.25
N SER A 141 -14.80 6.43 19.57
CA SER A 141 -14.41 6.69 20.96
C SER A 141 -15.45 7.49 21.75
N ALA A 142 -16.20 8.39 21.10
CA ALA A 142 -17.32 9.08 21.74
C ALA A 142 -18.42 8.11 22.18
N PHE A 143 -18.79 7.15 21.32
CA PHE A 143 -19.81 6.14 21.65
C PHE A 143 -19.36 5.18 22.76
N ALA A 144 -18.09 4.76 22.78
CA ALA A 144 -17.57 3.87 23.83
C ALA A 144 -17.63 4.49 25.25
N ASN A 145 -17.43 5.81 25.35
CA ASN A 145 -17.47 6.54 26.63
C ASN A 145 -18.91 6.81 27.13
N GLU A 146 -19.90 6.79 26.22
CA GLU A 146 -21.32 6.94 26.59
C GLU A 146 -21.90 5.63 27.17
N ASP A 147 -21.41 4.47 26.71
CA ASP A 147 -21.84 3.16 27.21
C ASP A 147 -21.19 2.77 28.55
N GLU A 148 -19.98 3.24 28.86
CA GLU A 148 -19.33 3.01 30.17
C GLU A 148 -19.92 3.86 31.32
N ASN A 149 -20.64 4.93 31.00
CA ASN A 149 -21.27 5.83 31.98
C ASN A 149 -22.77 5.53 32.24
N ARG A 150 -23.26 4.37 31.79
CA ARG A 150 -24.63 3.87 32.04
C ARG A 150 -24.62 2.63 32.91
#